data_AF-A0A6L5Q495-F1
#
_entry.id   AF-A0A6L5Q495-F1
#
_cell.length_a   1.000
_cell.length_b   1.000
_cell.length_c   1.000
_cell.angle_alpha   90.00
_cell.angle_beta   90.00
_cell.angle_gamma   90.00
#
_symmetry.space_group_name_H-M   'P 1'
#
loop_
_entity.id
_entity.type
_entity.pdbx_description
1 polymer ?
#
loop_
_entity_poly.entity_id
_entity_poly.type
_entity_poly.pdbx_seq_one_letter_code
_entity_poly.pdbx_strand_id
1 'polypeptide(L)'
;MNIKKMIDRENLFITRQELISESSRLLDEFMILTMSFKFDEAKKIKSRIDEINQEVQEIGDLFNTFDVVIGVEEASSILNLSSGTIKNMCAAGKIPAKKIGKTWILDKNLLEPSG
;
A
#
# COMPACT_ATOMS: atom_id res chain seq x y z
N MET A 1 4.62 20.38 9.19
CA MET A 1 4.85 19.24 8.26
C MET A 1 6.28 18.74 8.46
N ASN A 2 6.49 17.53 8.97
CA ASN A 2 7.81 17.02 9.39
C ASN A 2 8.40 16.16 8.27
N ILE A 3 9.45 16.66 7.62
CA ILE A 3 10.13 16.02 6.47
C ILE A 3 10.56 14.59 6.80
N LYS A 4 10.90 14.29 8.06
CA LYS A 4 11.27 12.94 8.52
C LYS A 4 10.12 11.93 8.36
N LYS A 5 8.88 12.30 8.75
CA LYS A 5 7.69 11.44 8.57
C LYS A 5 7.36 11.17 7.11
N MET A 6 7.71 12.09 6.21
CA MET A 6 7.46 11.97 4.77
C MET A 6 8.49 11.04 4.10
N ILE A 7 9.76 11.14 4.49
CA ILE A 7 10.84 10.23 4.07
C ILE A 7 10.57 8.81 4.57
N ASP A 8 10.12 8.64 5.82
CA ASP A 8 9.77 7.33 6.37
C ASP A 8 8.64 6.65 5.57
N ARG A 9 7.66 7.43 5.07
CA ARG A 9 6.51 6.91 4.32
C ARG A 9 6.86 6.51 2.88
N GLU A 10 7.72 7.29 2.22
CA GLU A 10 8.22 6.95 0.88
C GLU A 10 9.05 5.66 0.93
N ASN A 11 9.92 5.53 1.93
CA ASN A 11 10.71 4.32 2.15
C ASN A 11 9.80 3.11 2.42
N LEU A 12 8.81 3.22 3.30
CA LEU A 12 7.84 2.14 3.55
C LEU A 12 7.10 1.69 2.29
N PHE A 13 6.72 2.64 1.43
CA PHE A 13 6.08 2.32 0.16
C PHE A 13 7.03 1.59 -0.80
N ILE A 14 8.27 2.08 -0.94
CA ILE A 14 9.29 1.46 -1.79
C ILE A 14 9.58 0.03 -1.31
N THR A 15 9.85 -0.14 -0.01
CA THR A 15 10.10 -1.47 0.58
C THR A 15 8.95 -2.43 0.34
N ARG A 16 7.70 -1.98 0.49
CA ARG A 16 6.53 -2.82 0.19
C ARG A 16 6.49 -3.24 -1.29
N GLN A 17 6.83 -2.36 -2.22
CA GLN A 17 6.84 -2.69 -3.65
C GLN A 17 7.99 -3.67 -3.99
N GLU A 18 9.16 -3.51 -3.39
CA GLU A 18 10.29 -4.41 -3.56
C GLU A 18 9.95 -5.83 -3.08
N LEU A 19 9.34 -5.95 -1.89
CA LEU A 19 8.87 -7.23 -1.34
C LEU A 19 7.83 -7.91 -2.24
N ILE A 20 6.86 -7.16 -2.78
CA ILE A 20 5.87 -7.69 -3.72
C ILE A 20 6.56 -8.21 -5.00
N SER A 21 7.55 -7.48 -5.50
CA SER A 21 8.33 -7.90 -6.67
C SER A 21 9.16 -9.16 -6.39
N GLU A 22 9.76 -9.26 -5.21
CA GLU A 22 10.49 -10.47 -4.77
C GLU A 22 9.54 -11.67 -4.69
N SER A 23 8.38 -11.52 -4.04
CA SER A 23 7.34 -12.55 -3.95
C SER A 23 6.91 -13.05 -5.33
N SER A 24 6.70 -12.14 -6.29
CA SER A 24 6.36 -12.52 -7.68
C SER A 24 7.45 -13.37 -8.33
N ARG A 25 8.73 -13.02 -8.15
CA ARG A 25 9.85 -13.80 -8.69
C ARG A 25 9.96 -15.17 -8.04
N LEU A 26 9.75 -15.24 -6.73
CA LEU A 26 9.77 -16.49 -5.97
C LEU A 26 8.61 -17.41 -6.35
N LEU A 27 7.44 -16.87 -6.69
CA LEU A 27 6.32 -17.66 -7.21
C LEU A 27 6.68 -18.34 -8.54
N ASP A 28 7.37 -17.65 -9.45
CA ASP A 28 7.86 -18.24 -10.69
C ASP A 28 8.85 -19.38 -10.42
N GLU A 29 9.79 -19.18 -9.50
CA GLU A 29 10.77 -20.19 -9.10
C GLU A 29 10.10 -21.39 -8.42
N PHE A 30 9.11 -21.15 -7.55
CA PHE A 30 8.31 -22.19 -6.91
C PHE A 30 7.58 -23.07 -7.94
N MET A 31 6.98 -22.47 -8.97
CA MET A 31 6.33 -23.21 -10.05
C MET A 31 7.34 -24.09 -10.80
N ILE A 32 8.52 -23.57 -11.12
CA ILE A 32 9.57 -24.34 -11.80
C ILE A 32 10.00 -25.55 -10.97
N LEU A 33 10.24 -25.35 -9.66
CA LEU A 33 10.68 -26.42 -8.78
C LEU A 33 9.61 -27.49 -8.57
N THR A 34 8.34 -27.09 -8.42
CA THR A 34 7.22 -28.04 -8.29
C THR A 34 7.02 -28.86 -9.57
N MET A 35 7.11 -28.24 -10.75
CA MET A 35 7.08 -28.96 -12.04
C MET A 35 8.29 -29.88 -12.23
N SER A 36 9.42 -29.56 -11.59
CA SER A 36 10.63 -30.39 -11.58
C SER A 36 10.67 -31.41 -10.43
N PHE A 37 9.57 -31.55 -9.67
CA PHE A 37 9.46 -32.42 -8.49
C PHE A 37 10.51 -32.17 -7.38
N LYS A 38 11.10 -30.97 -7.34
CA LYS A 38 12.07 -30.52 -6.32
C LYS A 38 11.37 -29.93 -5.10
N PHE A 39 10.68 -30.79 -4.36
CA PHE A 39 9.76 -30.34 -3.31
C PHE A 39 10.43 -29.77 -2.05
N ASP A 40 11.63 -30.21 -1.72
CA ASP A 40 12.36 -29.69 -0.56
C ASP A 40 12.78 -28.23 -0.78
N GLU A 41 13.26 -27.90 -1.98
CA GLU A 41 13.56 -26.53 -2.38
C GLU A 41 12.28 -25.70 -2.54
N ALA A 42 11.24 -26.25 -3.17
CA ALA A 42 9.95 -25.58 -3.31
C ALA A 42 9.35 -25.21 -1.94
N LYS A 43 9.49 -26.08 -0.93
CA LYS A 43 9.02 -25.81 0.43
C LYS A 43 9.73 -24.61 1.06
N LYS A 44 11.04 -24.47 0.85
CA LYS A 44 11.82 -23.31 1.34
C LYS A 44 11.35 -22.02 0.69
N ILE A 45 11.12 -22.04 -0.63
CA ILE A 45 10.59 -20.88 -1.35
C ILE A 45 9.20 -20.50 -0.84
N LYS A 46 8.33 -21.50 -0.63
CA LYS A 46 7.01 -21.25 -0.06
C LYS A 46 7.09 -20.56 1.31
N SER A 47 7.97 -21.04 2.20
CA SER A 47 8.17 -20.40 3.50
C SER A 47 8.62 -18.94 3.36
N ARG A 48 9.52 -18.63 2.42
CA ARG A 48 9.93 -17.24 2.16
C ARG A 48 8.79 -16.39 1.61
N ILE A 49 7.94 -16.93 0.73
CA ILE A 49 6.76 -16.22 0.23
C ILE A 49 5.78 -15.92 1.38
N ASP A 50 5.57 -16.88 2.28
CA ASP A 50 4.71 -16.69 3.46
C ASP A 50 5.26 -15.59 4.38
N GLU A 51 6.58 -15.55 4.61
CA GLU A 51 7.27 -14.47 5.34
C GLU A 51 7.07 -13.11 4.66
N ILE A 52 7.28 -13.02 3.35
CA ILE A 52 7.10 -11.77 2.60
C ILE A 52 5.65 -11.28 2.68
N ASN A 53 4.67 -12.19 2.59
CA ASN A 53 3.27 -11.83 2.72
C ASN A 53 2.97 -11.23 4.10
N GLN A 54 3.55 -11.79 5.16
CA GLN A 54 3.47 -11.26 6.51
C GLN A 54 4.11 -9.86 6.61
N GLU A 55 5.32 -9.67 6.08
CA GLU A 55 6.01 -8.37 6.06
C GLU A 55 5.21 -7.30 5.29
N VAL A 56 4.65 -7.66 4.13
CA VAL A 56 3.82 -6.76 3.31
C VAL A 56 2.55 -6.35 4.05
N GLN A 57 1.95 -7.27 4.81
CA GLN A 57 0.79 -6.99 5.64
C GLN A 57 1.15 -6.03 6.78
N GLU A 58 2.23 -6.30 7.52
CA GLU A 58 2.70 -5.45 8.62
C GLU A 58 3.06 -4.03 8.15
N ILE A 59 3.71 -3.89 7.00
CA ILE A 59 3.98 -2.58 6.40
C ILE A 59 2.67 -1.89 6.01
N GLY A 60 1.69 -2.64 5.49
CA GLY A 60 0.35 -2.13 5.21
C GLY A 60 -0.35 -1.60 6.46
N ASP A 61 -0.31 -2.36 7.55
CA ASP A 61 -0.90 -1.99 8.82
C ASP A 61 -0.19 -0.78 9.43
N LEU A 62 1.16 -0.75 9.42
CA LEU A 62 1.93 0.42 9.83
C LEU A 62 1.60 1.66 8.99
N PHE A 63 1.45 1.50 7.67
CA PHE A 63 1.02 2.57 6.80
C PHE A 63 -0.38 3.10 7.19
N ASN A 64 -1.29 2.22 7.57
CA ASN A 64 -2.63 2.57 8.05
C ASN A 64 -2.62 3.20 9.45
N THR A 65 -1.68 2.84 10.35
CA THR A 65 -1.54 3.49 11.66
C THR A 65 -1.08 4.94 11.58
N PHE A 66 -0.60 5.39 10.43
CA PHE A 66 -0.61 6.81 10.13
C PHE A 66 -2.08 7.22 9.87
N ASP A 67 -2.88 7.36 10.94
CA ASP A 67 -4.31 7.77 11.02
C ASP A 67 -4.68 9.03 10.20
N VAL A 68 -3.65 9.67 9.67
CA VAL A 68 -3.68 10.78 8.74
C VAL A 68 -3.92 10.36 7.31
N VAL A 69 -3.98 9.08 6.94
CA VAL A 69 -4.04 8.67 5.53
C VAL A 69 -5.26 7.84 5.24
N ILE A 70 -6.13 8.36 4.38
CA ILE A 70 -7.39 7.70 4.06
C ILE A 70 -7.60 7.55 2.57
N GLY A 71 -8.39 6.54 2.21
CA GLY A 71 -8.83 6.31 0.84
C GLY A 71 -9.98 7.23 0.42
N VAL A 72 -10.35 7.17 -0.86
CA VAL A 72 -11.49 7.92 -1.41
C VAL A 72 -12.79 7.58 -0.67
N GLU A 73 -13.01 6.31 -0.32
CA GLU A 73 -14.25 5.86 0.34
C GLU A 73 -14.36 6.41 1.77
N GLU A 74 -13.26 6.43 2.53
CA GLU A 74 -13.22 7.04 3.85
C GLU A 74 -13.36 8.57 3.78
N ALA A 75 -12.70 9.22 2.83
CA ALA A 75 -12.85 10.66 2.59
C ALA A 75 -14.27 11.04 2.17
N SER A 76 -14.94 10.17 1.41
CA SER A 76 -16.36 10.28 1.05
C SER A 76 -17.25 10.33 2.30
N SER A 77 -16.99 9.46 3.27
CA SER A 77 -17.71 9.46 4.55
C SER A 77 -17.43 10.72 5.40
N ILE A 78 -16.18 11.20 5.43
CA ILE A 78 -15.80 12.40 6.22
C ILE A 78 -16.40 13.68 5.62
N LEU A 79 -16.30 13.83 4.30
CA LEU A 79 -16.78 15.03 3.60
C LEU A 79 -18.27 14.96 3.26
N ASN A 80 -18.91 13.81 3.48
CA ASN A 80 -20.28 13.53 3.08
C ASN A 80 -20.53 13.80 1.58
N LEU A 81 -19.59 13.36 0.74
CA LEU A 81 -19.61 13.52 -0.72
C LEU A 81 -19.42 12.16 -1.38
N SER A 82 -19.99 11.94 -2.57
CA SER A 82 -19.78 10.67 -3.28
C SER A 82 -18.30 10.42 -3.59
N SER A 83 -17.87 9.15 -3.58
CA SER A 83 -16.50 8.77 -3.92
C SER A 83 -16.08 9.18 -5.34
N GLY A 84 -17.03 9.26 -6.28
CA GLY A 84 -16.82 9.84 -7.61
C GLY A 84 -16.48 11.33 -7.55
N THR A 85 -17.21 12.09 -6.73
CA THR A 85 -16.93 13.51 -6.48
C THR A 85 -15.53 13.70 -5.87
N ILE A 86 -15.17 12.89 -4.86
CA ILE A 86 -13.85 12.93 -4.25
C ILE A 86 -12.75 12.66 -5.27
N LYS A 87 -12.89 11.62 -6.12
CA LYS A 87 -11.93 11.33 -7.21
C LYS A 87 -11.76 12.51 -8.16
N ASN A 88 -12.85 13.18 -8.52
CA ASN A 88 -12.81 14.36 -9.38
C ASN A 88 -12.09 15.54 -8.69
N MET A 89 -12.32 15.74 -7.39
CA MET A 89 -11.62 16.77 -6.60
C MET A 89 -10.12 16.48 -6.49
N CYS A 90 -9.73 15.22 -6.27
CA CYS A 90 -8.32 14.80 -6.30
C CYS A 90 -7.69 15.07 -7.68
N ALA A 91 -8.37 14.68 -8.76
CA ALA A 91 -7.88 14.88 -10.12
C ALA A 91 -7.76 16.36 -10.50
N ALA A 92 -8.65 17.20 -9.98
CA ALA A 92 -8.64 18.64 -10.18
C ALA A 92 -7.67 19.40 -9.23
N GLY A 93 -7.00 18.70 -8.29
CA GLY A 93 -6.12 19.32 -7.30
C GLY A 93 -6.84 20.17 -6.25
N LYS A 94 -8.16 19.98 -6.07
CA LYS A 94 -8.97 20.75 -5.10
C LYS A 94 -8.78 20.28 -3.66
N ILE A 95 -8.38 19.03 -3.47
CA ILE A 95 -8.04 18.45 -2.17
C ILE A 95 -6.63 17.88 -2.21
N PRO A 96 -5.83 18.00 -1.13
CA PRO A 96 -4.49 17.44 -1.08
C PRO A 96 -4.54 15.92 -1.18
N ALA A 97 -4.19 15.39 -2.35
CA ALA A 97 -4.21 13.97 -2.63
C ALA A 97 -3.03 13.57 -3.52
N LYS A 98 -2.50 12.37 -3.30
CA LYS A 98 -1.49 11.75 -4.15
C LYS A 98 -2.09 10.53 -4.84
N LYS A 99 -1.91 10.44 -6.16
CA LYS A 99 -2.29 9.24 -6.92
C LYS A 99 -1.14 8.24 -6.89
N ILE A 100 -1.42 7.01 -6.46
CA ILE A 100 -0.47 5.89 -6.48
C ILE A 100 -1.13 4.74 -7.23
N GLY A 101 -0.61 4.44 -8.42
CA GLY A 101 -1.23 3.49 -9.35
C GLY A 101 -2.66 3.91 -9.74
N LYS A 102 -3.63 3.08 -9.36
CA LYS A 102 -5.08 3.34 -9.56
C LYS A 102 -5.77 3.94 -8.33
N THR A 103 -5.06 4.08 -7.22
CA THR A 103 -5.61 4.50 -5.93
C THR A 103 -5.25 5.95 -5.64
N TRP A 104 -6.20 6.69 -5.08
CA TRP A 104 -5.96 8.02 -4.52
C TRP A 104 -5.79 7.91 -3.02
N ILE A 105 -4.80 8.63 -2.50
CA ILE A 105 -4.49 8.65 -1.09
C ILE A 105 -4.55 10.09 -0.60
N LEU A 106 -5.34 10.33 0.45
CA LEU A 106 -5.63 11.65 1.00
C LEU A 106 -5.10 11.77 2.41
N ASP A 107 -4.74 12.99 2.82
CA ASP A 107 -4.40 13.27 4.22
C ASP A 107 -5.65 13.67 5.01
N LYS A 108 -6.13 12.82 5.93
CA LYS A 108 -7.30 13.03 6.78
C LYS A 108 -7.26 14.36 7.53
N ASN A 109 -6.10 14.77 8.04
CA ASN A 109 -5.98 16.03 8.79
C ASN A 109 -6.15 17.26 7.89
N LEU A 110 -6.01 17.10 6.57
CA LEU A 110 -6.24 18.16 5.60
C LEU A 110 -7.70 18.18 5.08
N LEU A 111 -8.51 17.19 5.49
CA LEU A 111 -9.92 17.08 5.11
C LEU A 111 -10.88 17.53 6.21
N GLU A 112 -10.47 17.46 7.47
CA GLU A 112 -11.23 18.05 8.57
C GLU A 112 -11.05 19.58 8.57
N PRO A 113 -12.13 20.38 8.58
CA PRO A 113 -12.00 21.80 8.85
C PRO A 113 -11.53 21.93 10.30
N SER A 114 -10.36 22.55 10.50
CA SER A 114 -9.86 22.91 11.82
C SER A 114 -10.94 23.71 12.54
N GLY A 115 -11.56 23.08 13.54
CA GLY A 115 -12.42 23.76 14.51
C GLY A 115 -11.64 24.75 15.35
#